data_AF-A0A1I1GA04-F1
#
_entry.id   AF-A0A1I1GA04-F1
#
_cell.length_a   1.000
_cell.length_b   1.000
_cell.length_c   1.000
_cell.angle_alpha   90.00
_cell.angle_beta   90.00
_cell.angle_gamma   90.00
#
_symmetry.space_group_name_H-M   'P 1'
#
loop_
_entity.id
_entity.type
_entity.pdbx_description
1 polymer ?
#
loop_
_entity_poly.entity_id
_entity_poly.type
_entity_poly.pdbx_seq_one_letter_code
_entity_poly.pdbx_strand_id
1 'polypeptide(L)'
;MVAFKKGIIATCWAVLRCFERPVTTNSSKLPDLCPTDDAKYVDSYIDMLNETLINREQTVREIALTSPYSGGKSSLLNTYIRKTPFLKFTSISLASFKDLSQGVVVDSPDENTAIIAGANGSNINLEASHAREDLSKIENSKELLSKVTHCLITHCQKGHFDHLDRAGSKWLKENNIPVFCSLQDAKFISNKGINVSILDENVKNDFLNGSIDLIPCLHGKGLIGKLMAHGFGYYIQLKNEPSLYITGDTRLTSEISGFIMDKQPENIVLPAGGARFDLGDDIIMDIEEALKVAEISKGNIIANHLEALDHCPVTRSDLNKSVKIQNLEKRFFIPQDGESIIL
;
A
#
# COMPACT_ATOMS: atom_id res chain seq x y z
N MET A 1 -11.12 -16.35 42.22
CA MET A 1 -10.01 -17.17 41.67
C MET A 1 -9.10 -16.47 40.65
N VAL A 2 -9.44 -15.28 40.11
CA VAL A 2 -8.60 -14.59 39.09
C VAL A 2 -7.41 -13.83 39.71
N ALA A 3 -7.58 -13.16 40.85
CA ALA A 3 -6.52 -12.38 41.50
C ALA A 3 -5.27 -13.22 41.85
N PHE A 4 -5.47 -14.48 42.29
CA PHE A 4 -4.39 -15.37 42.70
C PHE A 4 -3.45 -15.75 41.54
N LYS A 5 -3.97 -15.87 40.30
CA LYS A 5 -3.15 -16.14 39.11
C LYS A 5 -2.27 -14.95 38.70
N LYS A 6 -2.75 -13.70 38.88
CA LYS A 6 -1.94 -12.51 38.58
C LYS A 6 -0.73 -12.36 39.51
N GLY A 7 -0.88 -12.70 40.79
CA GLY A 7 0.23 -12.68 41.76
C GLY A 7 1.37 -13.61 41.35
N ILE A 8 1.06 -14.88 41.03
CA ILE A 8 2.06 -15.90 40.68
C ILE A 8 2.88 -15.49 39.44
N ILE A 9 2.23 -14.96 38.39
CA ILE A 9 2.91 -14.52 37.16
C ILE A 9 3.86 -13.35 37.45
N ALA A 10 3.45 -12.38 38.27
CA ALA A 10 4.31 -11.26 38.67
C ALA A 10 5.53 -11.73 39.48
N THR A 11 5.37 -12.71 40.38
CA THR A 11 6.48 -13.29 41.13
C THR A 11 7.43 -14.07 40.23
N CYS A 12 6.94 -14.86 39.27
CA CYS A 12 7.79 -15.55 38.29
C CYS A 12 8.62 -14.57 37.44
N TRP A 13 8.04 -13.47 36.99
CA TRP A 13 8.77 -12.42 36.26
C TRP A 13 9.81 -11.69 37.12
N ALA A 14 9.51 -11.44 38.40
CA ALA A 14 10.47 -10.85 39.33
C ALA A 14 11.68 -11.78 39.55
N VAL A 15 11.45 -13.08 39.71
CA VAL A 15 12.53 -14.08 39.85
C VAL A 15 13.35 -14.20 38.57
N LEU A 16 12.73 -14.22 37.39
CA LEU A 16 13.46 -14.27 36.11
C LEU A 16 14.39 -13.06 35.91
N ARG A 17 13.95 -11.85 36.26
CA ARG A 17 14.81 -10.65 36.23
C ARG A 17 16.01 -10.72 37.17
N CYS A 18 15.93 -11.47 38.27
CA CYS A 18 17.09 -11.73 39.14
C CYS A 18 18.12 -12.70 38.51
N PHE A 19 17.78 -13.39 37.42
CA PHE A 19 18.66 -14.30 36.69
C PHE A 19 19.11 -13.77 35.32
N GLU A 20 18.69 -12.57 34.92
CA GLU A 20 19.25 -11.85 33.77
C GLU A 20 20.70 -11.45 34.07
N ARG A 21 21.64 -12.38 33.84
CA ARG A 21 23.04 -12.01 33.58
C ARG A 21 23.08 -11.35 32.21
N PRO A 22 23.33 -10.04 32.09
CA PRO A 22 23.46 -9.41 30.79
C PRO A 22 24.60 -10.09 30.02
N VAL A 23 24.35 -10.47 28.77
CA VAL A 23 25.40 -11.00 27.90
C VAL A 23 26.37 -9.86 27.63
N THR A 24 27.53 -9.88 28.29
CA THR A 24 28.58 -8.87 28.14
C THR A 24 29.25 -9.03 26.78
N THR A 25 28.67 -8.43 25.74
CA THR A 25 29.32 -8.26 24.45
C THR A 25 30.43 -7.21 24.57
N ASN A 26 31.62 -7.49 24.04
CA ASN A 26 32.71 -6.52 23.92
C ASN A 26 32.44 -5.51 22.78
N SER A 27 31.22 -5.00 22.68
CA SER A 27 30.76 -4.08 21.63
C SER A 27 31.19 -2.63 21.85
N SER A 28 31.80 -2.29 23.00
CA SER A 28 32.24 -0.93 23.37
C SER A 28 33.31 -0.29 22.46
N LYS A 29 33.76 -1.00 21.42
CA LYS A 29 34.64 -0.49 20.36
C LYS A 29 33.96 -0.29 19.00
N LEU A 30 32.71 -0.72 18.83
CA LEU A 30 31.94 -0.43 17.61
C LEU A 30 31.23 0.92 17.80
N PRO A 31 31.31 1.85 16.83
CA PRO A 31 30.58 3.10 16.91
C PRO A 31 29.08 2.83 16.89
N ASP A 32 28.33 3.59 17.70
CA ASP A 32 26.87 3.54 17.66
C ASP A 32 26.38 3.92 16.25
N LEU A 33 25.50 3.08 15.69
CA LEU A 33 24.91 3.27 14.37
C LEU A 33 23.57 4.04 14.44
N CYS A 34 23.11 4.38 15.65
CA CYS A 34 21.95 5.22 15.84
C CYS A 34 22.20 6.66 15.32
N PRO A 35 21.16 7.36 14.82
CA PRO A 35 21.27 8.78 14.47
C PRO A 35 21.73 9.65 15.64
N THR A 36 22.66 10.57 15.38
CA THR A 36 23.20 11.54 16.37
C THR A 36 23.20 12.95 15.81
N ASP A 37 22.95 13.95 16.66
CA ASP A 37 23.01 15.38 16.33
C ASP A 37 24.42 16.00 16.48
N ASP A 38 25.45 15.19 16.77
CA ASP A 38 26.87 15.58 16.80
C ASP A 38 27.74 14.66 15.92
N ALA A 39 27.35 14.55 14.64
CA ALA A 39 28.10 13.82 13.63
C ALA A 39 29.53 14.38 13.49
N LYS A 40 30.51 13.47 13.40
CA LYS A 40 31.94 13.81 13.25
C LYS A 40 32.40 13.61 11.81
N TYR A 41 33.40 14.39 11.40
CA TYR A 41 33.98 14.35 10.05
C TYR A 41 32.98 14.71 8.93
N VAL A 42 32.04 15.60 9.24
CA VAL A 42 30.98 16.07 8.30
C VAL A 42 31.15 17.52 7.88
N ASP A 43 32.19 18.23 8.31
CA ASP A 43 32.28 19.68 8.10
C ASP A 43 32.32 20.06 6.62
N SER A 44 32.94 19.26 5.74
CA SER A 44 32.87 19.45 4.28
C SER A 44 31.47 19.28 3.69
N TYR A 45 30.61 18.45 4.30
CA TYR A 45 29.20 18.31 3.92
C TYR A 45 28.38 19.49 4.43
N ILE A 46 28.69 20.00 5.61
CA ILE A 46 28.08 21.21 6.18
C ILE A 46 28.43 22.44 5.34
N ASP A 47 29.69 22.59 4.93
CA ASP A 47 30.14 23.70 4.08
C ASP A 47 29.48 23.65 2.69
N MET A 48 29.35 22.46 2.09
CA MET A 48 28.63 22.29 0.83
C MET A 48 27.13 22.57 0.97
N LEU A 49 26.52 22.17 2.09
CA LEU A 49 25.12 22.50 2.40
C LEU A 49 24.93 24.01 2.59
N ASN A 50 25.84 24.70 3.30
CA ASN A 50 25.82 26.15 3.45
C ASN A 50 25.95 26.86 2.09
N GLU A 51 26.95 26.49 1.27
CA GLU A 51 27.12 27.03 -0.07
C GLU A 51 25.86 26.82 -0.94
N THR A 52 25.25 25.63 -0.86
CA THR A 52 24.10 25.30 -1.70
C THR A 52 22.82 25.98 -1.22
N LEU A 53 22.54 25.96 0.08
CA LEU A 53 21.30 26.47 0.68
C LEU A 53 21.31 27.98 0.93
N ILE A 54 22.48 28.62 1.06
CA ILE A 54 22.61 30.05 1.34
C ILE A 54 23.03 30.82 0.08
N ASN A 55 24.08 30.36 -0.61
CA ASN A 55 24.66 31.10 -1.73
C ASN A 55 24.07 30.70 -3.10
N ARG A 56 23.40 29.54 -3.19
CA ARG A 56 22.85 28.99 -4.44
C ARG A 56 21.36 28.64 -4.39
N GLU A 57 20.64 29.12 -3.37
CA GLU A 57 19.20 28.86 -3.16
C GLU A 57 18.34 29.08 -4.43
N GLN A 58 18.68 30.11 -5.24
CA GLN A 58 17.96 30.44 -6.47
C GLN A 58 18.24 29.48 -7.64
N THR A 59 19.37 28.77 -7.64
CA THR A 59 19.83 27.93 -8.76
C THR A 59 19.83 26.44 -8.45
N VAL A 60 19.99 26.03 -7.19
CA VAL A 60 19.93 24.63 -6.76
C VAL A 60 18.69 24.40 -5.92
N ARG A 61 17.77 23.55 -6.41
CA ARG A 61 16.48 23.26 -5.76
C ARG A 61 16.42 21.86 -5.12
N GLU A 62 17.35 20.99 -5.45
CA GLU A 62 17.40 19.60 -5.00
C GLU A 62 18.83 19.25 -4.59
N ILE A 63 18.99 18.53 -3.47
CA ILE A 63 20.30 18.14 -2.93
C ILE A 63 20.25 16.66 -2.54
N ALA A 64 20.94 15.82 -3.30
CA ALA A 64 21.15 14.42 -2.93
C ALA A 64 22.24 14.31 -1.85
N LEU A 65 21.91 13.72 -0.70
CA LEU A 65 22.83 13.64 0.44
C LEU A 65 23.42 12.24 0.64
N THR A 66 24.74 12.17 0.59
CA THR A 66 25.54 11.02 1.05
C THR A 66 26.07 11.29 2.46
N SER A 67 26.57 10.24 3.13
CA SER A 67 27.18 10.36 4.46
C SER A 67 28.35 9.39 4.60
N PRO A 68 29.41 9.73 5.37
CA PRO A 68 30.62 8.90 5.46
C PRO A 68 30.44 7.55 6.19
N TYR A 69 29.28 7.26 6.78
CA TYR A 69 28.98 6.00 7.46
C TYR A 69 27.48 5.62 7.38
N SER A 70 27.16 4.34 7.65
CA SER A 70 25.78 3.84 7.75
C SER A 70 25.03 4.52 8.90
N GLY A 71 23.74 4.80 8.74
CA GLY A 71 22.96 5.70 9.62
C GLY A 71 23.31 7.20 9.49
N GLY A 72 24.48 7.53 8.92
CA GLY A 72 25.05 8.88 8.93
C GLY A 72 24.26 9.97 8.19
N LYS A 73 23.28 9.64 7.35
CA LYS A 73 22.44 10.63 6.65
C LYS A 73 21.54 11.39 7.64
N SER A 74 20.85 10.64 8.50
CA SER A 74 20.04 11.22 9.58
C SER A 74 20.93 11.98 10.58
N SER A 75 22.12 11.46 10.87
CA SER A 75 23.06 12.15 11.76
C SER A 75 23.58 13.47 11.17
N LEU A 76 23.94 13.48 9.88
CA LEU A 76 24.35 14.69 9.15
C LEU A 76 23.25 15.76 9.20
N LEU A 77 22.01 15.39 8.88
CA LEU A 77 20.86 16.28 8.92
C LEU A 77 20.60 16.85 10.31
N ASN A 78 20.52 15.99 11.34
CA ASN A 78 20.30 16.43 12.73
C ASN A 78 21.42 17.38 13.20
N THR A 79 22.67 17.09 12.83
CA THR A 79 23.83 17.94 13.15
C THR A 79 23.78 19.28 12.45
N TYR A 80 23.39 19.30 11.16
CA TYR A 80 23.24 20.54 10.39
C TYR A 80 22.11 21.41 10.95
N ILE A 81 20.94 20.83 11.23
CA ILE A 81 19.80 21.51 11.84
C ILE A 81 20.20 22.14 13.18
N ARG A 82 20.88 21.39 14.06
CA ARG A 82 21.37 21.92 15.35
C ARG A 82 22.37 23.08 15.19
N LYS A 83 23.27 23.00 14.19
CA LYS A 83 24.27 24.06 13.91
C LYS A 83 23.67 25.28 13.19
N THR A 84 22.49 25.18 12.59
CA THR A 84 21.85 26.26 11.80
C THR A 84 20.45 26.65 12.32
N PRO A 85 20.30 27.03 13.61
CA PRO A 85 18.98 27.27 14.24
C PRO A 85 18.21 28.48 13.67
N PHE A 86 18.84 29.27 12.79
CA PHE A 86 18.22 30.36 12.05
C PHE A 86 17.51 29.90 10.77
N LEU A 87 17.82 28.69 10.27
CA LEU A 87 17.10 28.05 9.17
C LEU A 87 15.90 27.28 9.71
N LYS A 88 14.77 27.33 9.01
CA LYS A 88 13.58 26.56 9.33
C LYS A 88 13.53 25.30 8.47
N PHE A 89 13.36 24.16 9.10
CA PHE A 89 13.25 22.87 8.45
C PHE A 89 11.90 22.23 8.81
N THR A 90 11.11 21.85 7.82
CA THR A 90 10.04 20.86 8.00
C THR A 90 10.64 19.47 7.84
N SER A 91 10.13 18.45 8.54
CA SER A 91 10.57 17.07 8.36
C SER A 91 9.43 16.05 8.30
N ILE A 92 9.16 15.54 7.10
CA ILE A 92 8.30 14.40 6.78
C ILE A 92 9.15 13.13 6.59
N SER A 93 9.46 12.45 7.70
CA SER A 93 10.02 11.09 7.60
C SER A 93 8.95 10.13 7.07
N LEU A 94 9.23 9.44 5.95
CA LEU A 94 8.38 8.38 5.42
C LEU A 94 8.52 7.04 6.20
N ALA A 95 9.31 7.02 7.28
CA ALA A 95 9.43 5.86 8.16
C ALA A 95 9.46 6.24 9.66
N SER A 96 8.86 5.36 10.46
CA SER A 96 8.81 5.33 11.94
C SER A 96 7.73 6.20 12.63
N PHE A 97 6.76 5.51 13.25
CA PHE A 97 5.77 6.07 14.17
C PHE A 97 6.31 6.17 15.61
N LYS A 98 5.84 7.17 16.35
CA LYS A 98 5.49 7.04 17.77
C LYS A 98 4.30 7.94 18.11
N ASP A 99 3.42 7.46 18.99
CA ASP A 99 2.23 8.18 19.44
C ASP A 99 2.55 9.55 20.03
N LEU A 100 1.78 10.56 19.60
CA LEU A 100 1.46 11.72 20.45
C LEU A 100 -0.04 12.00 20.39
N SER A 101 -0.74 11.44 21.37
CA SER A 101 -2.10 11.83 21.72
C SER A 101 -2.12 13.26 22.27
N GLN A 102 -2.35 14.25 21.42
CA GLN A 102 -3.02 15.52 21.77
C GLN A 102 -3.44 16.25 20.48
N GLY A 103 -4.71 16.68 20.44
CA GLY A 103 -5.31 17.19 19.20
C GLY A 103 -4.92 18.62 18.87
N VAL A 104 -4.81 18.90 17.58
CA VAL A 104 -4.84 20.25 17.01
C VAL A 104 -5.72 20.22 15.75
N VAL A 105 -6.67 21.15 15.66
CA VAL A 105 -7.46 21.45 14.45
C VAL A 105 -6.96 22.79 13.92
N VAL A 106 -6.65 22.89 12.62
CA VAL A 106 -6.48 24.19 11.92
C VAL A 106 -6.99 24.06 10.48
N ASP A 107 -7.80 25.04 10.06
CA ASP A 107 -8.30 25.22 8.69
C ASP A 107 -7.25 25.82 7.73
N SER A 108 -7.52 25.78 6.42
CA SER A 108 -6.80 26.56 5.39
C SER A 108 -7.24 28.04 5.43
N PRO A 109 -6.50 29.05 4.88
CA PRO A 109 -6.18 29.12 3.42
C PRO A 109 -4.91 29.93 2.97
N ASP A 110 -4.81 30.14 1.64
CA ASP A 110 -4.13 31.22 0.86
C ASP A 110 -2.62 31.20 0.45
N GLU A 111 -2.40 30.61 -0.74
CA GLU A 111 -1.72 31.12 -1.96
C GLU A 111 -0.36 31.87 -1.99
N ASN A 112 0.41 32.11 -0.91
CA ASN A 112 1.69 32.87 -1.04
C ASN A 112 2.88 32.40 -0.17
N THR A 113 3.15 31.09 -0.11
CA THR A 113 4.16 30.50 0.80
C THR A 113 5.21 29.67 0.07
N ALA A 114 6.50 30.00 0.24
CA ALA A 114 7.63 29.12 -0.07
C ALA A 114 7.90 28.18 1.13
N ILE A 115 8.30 26.93 0.88
CA ILE A 115 8.44 25.90 1.92
C ILE A 115 9.83 25.24 1.80
N ILE A 116 10.44 24.85 2.93
CA ILE A 116 11.78 24.22 2.99
C ILE A 116 11.67 22.73 3.33
N ALA A 117 12.22 21.89 2.45
CA ALA A 117 12.06 20.45 2.49
C ALA A 117 13.23 19.74 3.18
N GLY A 118 13.34 19.89 4.51
CA GLY A 118 14.11 18.95 5.37
C GLY A 118 13.39 17.60 5.53
N ALA A 119 12.83 17.14 4.40
CA ALA A 119 11.50 16.59 4.21
C ALA A 119 10.30 17.59 4.31
N ASN A 120 9.99 18.14 3.13
CA ASN A 120 8.73 18.66 2.55
C ASN A 120 8.10 20.01 2.97
N GLY A 121 7.54 20.82 2.07
CA GLY A 121 7.79 20.99 0.61
C GLY A 121 8.80 22.14 0.41
N SER A 122 8.78 23.00 -0.62
CA SER A 122 7.98 23.12 -1.85
C SER A 122 8.60 24.23 -2.74
N ASN A 123 8.31 24.36 -4.04
CA ASN A 123 7.67 23.43 -4.95
C ASN A 123 8.70 23.07 -6.03
N ILE A 124 9.05 21.79 -6.11
CA ILE A 124 9.62 21.24 -7.33
C ILE A 124 8.41 20.71 -8.12
N ASN A 125 8.28 21.10 -9.39
CA ASN A 125 7.51 20.31 -10.34
C ASN A 125 8.31 19.03 -10.62
N LEU A 126 8.31 18.13 -9.65
CA LEU A 126 8.57 16.73 -9.90
C LEU A 126 7.33 16.23 -10.65
N GLU A 127 7.47 16.06 -11.96
CA GLU A 127 6.95 14.84 -12.55
C GLU A 127 7.69 13.69 -11.87
N ALA A 128 7.23 13.33 -10.67
CA ALA A 128 7.32 11.96 -10.26
C ALA A 128 6.61 11.19 -11.36
N SER A 129 7.36 10.40 -12.11
CA SER A 129 6.81 9.30 -12.89
C SER A 129 6.36 8.17 -11.95
N HIS A 130 5.67 8.53 -10.86
CA HIS A 130 4.40 7.89 -10.57
C HIS A 130 3.64 7.90 -11.89
N ALA A 131 3.45 6.73 -12.48
CA ALA A 131 2.48 6.58 -13.55
C ALA A 131 1.09 6.82 -12.95
N ARG A 132 0.74 8.10 -12.72
CA ARG A 132 -0.67 8.50 -12.63
C ARG A 132 -1.25 8.12 -13.96
N GLU A 133 -1.98 7.01 -13.96
CA GLU A 133 -2.60 6.45 -15.13
C GLU A 133 -3.53 7.50 -15.72
N ASP A 134 -3.04 8.15 -16.76
CA ASP A 134 -3.78 9.16 -17.47
C ASP A 134 -4.77 8.42 -18.35
N LEU A 135 -5.97 8.19 -17.80
CA LEU A 135 -7.07 7.51 -18.49
C LEU A 135 -7.44 8.18 -19.84
N SER A 136 -6.96 9.39 -20.13
CA SER A 136 -7.10 10.00 -21.46
C SER A 136 -6.19 9.38 -22.53
N LYS A 137 -5.16 8.62 -22.14
CA LYS A 137 -4.31 7.80 -23.01
C LYS A 137 -4.96 6.47 -23.40
N ILE A 138 -5.95 6.01 -22.62
CA ILE A 138 -6.77 4.83 -22.95
C ILE A 138 -7.89 5.30 -23.89
N GLU A 139 -7.74 5.03 -25.20
CA GLU A 139 -8.59 5.61 -26.25
C GLU A 139 -10.10 5.39 -26.05
N ASN A 140 -10.50 4.25 -25.44
CA ASN A 140 -11.89 3.87 -25.21
C ASN A 140 -12.40 4.17 -23.78
N SER A 141 -11.63 4.82 -22.90
CA SER A 141 -11.98 5.01 -21.48
C SER A 141 -13.33 5.69 -21.26
N LYS A 142 -13.65 6.71 -22.06
CA LYS A 142 -14.94 7.41 -22.01
C LYS A 142 -16.11 6.49 -22.38
N GLU A 143 -15.92 5.63 -23.37
CA GLU A 143 -16.95 4.67 -23.80
C GLU A 143 -17.20 3.62 -22.72
N LEU A 144 -16.12 3.08 -22.13
CA LEU A 144 -16.20 2.11 -21.03
C LEU A 144 -16.87 2.72 -19.79
N LEU A 145 -16.45 3.91 -19.36
CA LEU A 145 -17.05 4.63 -18.23
C LEU A 145 -18.53 4.95 -18.46
N SER A 146 -18.97 5.20 -19.69
CA SER A 146 -20.39 5.45 -20.01
C SER A 146 -21.30 4.23 -19.82
N LYS A 147 -20.73 3.02 -19.75
CA LYS A 147 -21.45 1.75 -19.54
C LYS A 147 -21.51 1.33 -18.06
N VAL A 148 -20.79 2.02 -17.17
CA VAL A 148 -20.74 1.70 -15.74
C VAL A 148 -22.07 2.05 -15.08
N THR A 149 -22.67 1.07 -14.41
CA THR A 149 -23.94 1.25 -13.67
C THR A 149 -23.77 1.20 -12.14
N HIS A 150 -22.75 0.49 -11.67
CA HIS A 150 -22.42 0.28 -10.26
C HIS A 150 -20.90 0.20 -10.13
N CYS A 151 -20.38 0.49 -8.93
CA CYS A 151 -18.96 0.40 -8.61
C CYS A 151 -18.76 -0.55 -7.41
N LEU A 152 -17.68 -1.34 -7.43
CA LEU A 152 -17.24 -2.15 -6.30
C LEU A 152 -15.91 -1.58 -5.81
N ILE A 153 -15.78 -1.33 -4.50
CA ILE A 153 -14.52 -0.89 -3.87
C ILE A 153 -14.01 -2.01 -2.97
N THR A 154 -12.86 -2.58 -3.30
CA THR A 154 -12.20 -3.66 -2.53
C THR A 154 -11.67 -3.13 -1.19
N HIS A 155 -11.09 -1.94 -1.22
CA HIS A 155 -10.63 -1.15 -0.08
C HIS A 155 -10.32 0.29 -0.50
N CYS A 156 -10.27 1.25 0.43
CA CYS A 156 -9.91 2.64 0.10
C CYS A 156 -9.34 3.49 1.26
N GLN A 157 -9.07 2.88 2.42
CA GLN A 157 -8.52 3.55 3.60
C GLN A 157 -7.00 3.42 3.69
N LYS A 158 -6.40 3.90 4.79
CA LYS A 158 -4.97 3.72 5.14
C LYS A 158 -3.94 4.18 4.09
N GLY A 159 -4.34 4.96 3.08
CA GLY A 159 -3.46 5.46 2.01
C GLY A 159 -3.60 4.76 0.66
N HIS A 160 -4.53 3.80 0.54
CA HIS A 160 -4.85 3.10 -0.71
C HIS A 160 -5.67 4.00 -1.67
N PHE A 161 -4.99 4.98 -2.26
CA PHE A 161 -5.55 5.93 -3.24
C PHE A 161 -5.60 5.40 -4.68
N ASP A 162 -4.85 4.33 -4.94
CA ASP A 162 -4.85 3.50 -6.13
C ASP A 162 -6.22 2.82 -6.38
N HIS A 163 -6.93 2.42 -5.32
CA HIS A 163 -8.27 1.80 -5.44
C HIS A 163 -9.43 2.79 -5.37
N LEU A 164 -9.23 3.99 -4.79
CA LEU A 164 -10.21 5.10 -4.84
C LEU A 164 -9.55 6.47 -4.72
N ASP A 165 -9.12 7.01 -5.85
CA ASP A 165 -8.46 8.31 -5.95
C ASP A 165 -9.44 9.50 -5.87
N ARG A 166 -8.94 10.73 -6.04
CA ARG A 166 -9.76 11.95 -6.04
C ARG A 166 -10.61 12.09 -7.32
N ALA A 167 -10.11 11.68 -8.48
CA ALA A 167 -10.81 11.77 -9.76
C ALA A 167 -11.98 10.78 -9.81
N GLY A 168 -11.77 9.52 -9.45
CA GLY A 168 -12.78 8.49 -9.29
C GLY A 168 -13.82 8.87 -8.23
N SER A 169 -13.39 9.34 -7.05
CA SER A 169 -14.31 9.85 -6.02
C SER A 169 -15.22 10.96 -6.55
N LYS A 170 -14.69 11.87 -7.36
CA LYS A 170 -15.45 12.97 -7.99
C LYS A 170 -16.39 12.43 -9.06
N TRP A 171 -15.90 11.57 -9.95
CA TRP A 171 -16.68 11.01 -11.07
C TRP A 171 -17.86 10.15 -10.58
N LEU A 172 -17.64 9.28 -9.58
CA LEU A 172 -18.71 8.49 -8.96
C LEU A 172 -19.83 9.36 -8.40
N LYS A 173 -19.46 10.47 -7.75
CA LYS A 173 -20.40 11.45 -7.18
C LYS A 173 -21.16 12.23 -8.25
N GLU A 174 -20.47 12.75 -9.27
CA GLU A 174 -21.08 13.56 -10.34
C GLU A 174 -22.03 12.73 -11.23
N ASN A 175 -21.76 11.44 -11.40
CA ASN A 175 -22.60 10.52 -12.18
C ASN A 175 -23.59 9.72 -11.30
N ASN A 176 -23.62 9.97 -9.98
CA ASN A 176 -24.48 9.30 -9.00
C ASN A 176 -24.39 7.75 -9.07
N ILE A 177 -23.19 7.22 -9.28
CA ILE A 177 -22.97 5.77 -9.37
C ILE A 177 -23.06 5.15 -7.97
N PRO A 178 -23.95 4.16 -7.72
CA PRO A 178 -23.98 3.42 -6.48
C PRO A 178 -22.70 2.61 -6.29
N VAL A 179 -22.05 2.79 -5.14
CA VAL A 179 -20.87 2.05 -4.73
C VAL A 179 -21.26 0.94 -3.75
N PHE A 180 -20.85 -0.30 -4.01
CA PHE A 180 -20.82 -1.34 -3.00
C PHE A 180 -19.44 -1.44 -2.37
N CYS A 181 -19.40 -1.59 -1.05
CA CYS A 181 -18.17 -1.78 -0.29
C CYS A 181 -18.42 -2.54 1.02
N SER A 182 -17.34 -2.92 1.68
CA SER A 182 -17.37 -3.42 3.06
C SER A 182 -17.95 -2.41 4.05
N LEU A 183 -18.44 -2.89 5.20
CA LEU A 183 -18.81 -2.05 6.35
C LEU A 183 -17.64 -1.17 6.83
N GLN A 184 -16.41 -1.64 6.69
CA GLN A 184 -15.19 -0.93 7.09
C GLN A 184 -15.01 0.37 6.30
N ASP A 185 -15.23 0.35 4.98
CA ASP A 185 -15.01 1.51 4.09
C ASP A 185 -16.24 2.42 3.95
N ALA A 186 -17.44 1.91 4.25
CA ALA A 186 -18.70 2.60 3.99
C ALA A 186 -18.74 4.05 4.52
N LYS A 187 -18.24 4.31 5.73
CA LYS A 187 -18.21 5.65 6.32
C LYS A 187 -17.21 6.59 5.64
N PHE A 188 -16.07 6.08 5.19
CA PHE A 188 -15.07 6.87 4.49
C PHE A 188 -15.58 7.31 3.11
N ILE A 189 -16.25 6.39 2.40
CA ILE A 189 -16.84 6.65 1.08
C ILE A 189 -18.05 7.60 1.20
N SER A 190 -18.96 7.36 2.15
CA SER A 190 -20.16 8.21 2.33
C SER A 190 -19.81 9.64 2.76
N ASN A 191 -18.74 9.84 3.53
CA ASN A 191 -18.23 11.17 3.88
C ASN A 191 -17.79 12.01 2.66
N LYS A 192 -17.48 11.39 1.51
CA LYS A 192 -17.22 12.11 0.24
C LYS A 192 -18.52 12.59 -0.44
N GLY A 193 -19.67 12.15 0.04
CA GLY A 193 -20.99 12.39 -0.55
C GLY A 193 -21.31 11.46 -1.72
N ILE A 194 -20.82 10.21 -1.64
CA ILE A 194 -21.07 9.14 -2.62
C ILE A 194 -22.17 8.22 -2.06
N ASN A 195 -23.04 7.70 -2.92
CA ASN A 195 -24.07 6.74 -2.52
C ASN A 195 -23.46 5.34 -2.26
N VAL A 196 -23.70 4.77 -1.09
CA VAL A 196 -23.07 3.53 -0.62
C VAL A 196 -24.12 2.47 -0.29
N SER A 197 -23.94 1.26 -0.84
CA SER A 197 -24.60 0.03 -0.43
C SER A 197 -23.60 -0.85 0.32
N ILE A 198 -23.88 -1.11 1.60
CA ILE A 198 -22.96 -1.87 2.45
C ILE A 198 -23.14 -3.36 2.19
N LEU A 199 -22.03 -4.07 2.03
CA LEU A 199 -21.96 -5.53 2.01
C LEU A 199 -21.35 -6.02 3.32
N ASP A 200 -21.95 -7.06 3.91
CA ASP A 200 -21.51 -7.69 5.16
C ASP A 200 -20.78 -9.01 4.85
N GLU A 201 -19.60 -9.20 5.45
CA GLU A 201 -18.75 -10.38 5.29
C GLU A 201 -19.32 -11.65 5.96
N ASN A 202 -20.25 -11.49 6.91
CA ASN A 202 -20.74 -12.58 7.76
C ASN A 202 -22.02 -13.22 7.24
N VAL A 203 -22.63 -12.65 6.19
CA VAL A 203 -23.90 -13.10 5.61
C VAL A 203 -23.85 -13.07 4.09
N LYS A 204 -24.74 -13.81 3.45
CA LYS A 204 -24.93 -13.74 2.00
C LYS A 204 -25.59 -12.42 1.63
N ASN A 205 -25.03 -11.69 0.67
CA ASN A 205 -25.60 -10.43 0.19
C ASN A 205 -26.28 -10.64 -1.18
N ASP A 206 -27.47 -10.07 -1.35
CA ASP A 206 -28.13 -9.98 -2.66
C ASP A 206 -27.39 -8.95 -3.53
N PHE A 207 -27.20 -9.27 -4.82
CA PHE A 207 -26.47 -8.42 -5.75
C PHE A 207 -27.06 -8.53 -7.16
N LEU A 208 -27.60 -7.42 -7.67
CA LEU A 208 -28.29 -7.34 -8.95
C LEU A 208 -29.40 -8.42 -9.06
N ASN A 209 -29.22 -9.42 -9.94
CA ASN A 209 -30.16 -10.53 -10.11
C ASN A 209 -29.74 -11.83 -9.38
N GLY A 210 -28.61 -11.80 -8.66
CA GLY A 210 -27.97 -12.93 -7.99
C GLY A 210 -27.37 -12.51 -6.63
N SER A 211 -26.13 -12.89 -6.34
CA SER A 211 -25.50 -12.66 -5.03
C SER A 211 -24.01 -12.34 -5.08
N ILE A 212 -23.52 -11.68 -4.03
CA ILE A 212 -22.10 -11.34 -3.81
C ILE A 212 -21.66 -11.78 -2.41
N ASP A 213 -20.53 -12.48 -2.34
CA ASP A 213 -19.89 -12.91 -1.09
C ASP A 213 -18.54 -12.17 -0.95
N LEU A 214 -18.23 -11.71 0.28
CA LEU A 214 -16.98 -11.00 0.59
C LEU A 214 -15.92 -12.00 1.07
N ILE A 215 -14.76 -11.97 0.43
CA ILE A 215 -13.64 -12.85 0.77
C ILE A 215 -12.51 -11.98 1.33
N PRO A 216 -12.15 -12.08 2.63
CA PRO A 216 -11.15 -11.21 3.24
C PRO A 216 -9.78 -11.28 2.53
N CYS A 217 -9.25 -10.12 2.15
CA CYS A 217 -7.88 -10.00 1.68
C CYS A 217 -6.90 -10.18 2.84
N LEU A 218 -5.94 -11.09 2.70
CA LEU A 218 -4.97 -11.41 3.75
C LEU A 218 -3.53 -11.17 3.27
N HIS A 219 -2.73 -10.55 4.13
CA HIS A 219 -1.31 -10.26 3.89
C HIS A 219 -0.43 -10.92 4.95
N GLY A 220 0.79 -11.31 4.59
CA GLY A 220 1.78 -11.87 5.51
C GLY A 220 1.45 -13.28 6.05
N LYS A 221 2.33 -13.80 6.91
CA LYS A 221 2.24 -15.16 7.48
C LYS A 221 1.92 -15.14 8.97
N GLY A 222 1.16 -16.14 9.43
CA GLY A 222 0.87 -16.35 10.85
C GLY A 222 -0.27 -15.49 11.42
N LEU A 223 -0.33 -15.41 12.75
CA LEU A 223 -1.49 -14.83 13.47
C LEU A 223 -1.66 -13.31 13.25
N ILE A 224 -0.56 -12.60 12.99
CA ILE A 224 -0.56 -11.14 12.79
C ILE A 224 -1.15 -10.81 11.42
N GLY A 225 -0.75 -11.52 10.35
CA GLY A 225 -1.33 -11.36 9.01
C GLY A 225 -2.84 -11.58 8.97
N LYS A 226 -3.35 -12.54 9.74
CA LYS A 226 -4.79 -12.79 9.89
C LYS A 226 -5.57 -11.68 10.62
N LEU A 227 -4.89 -10.84 11.40
CA LEU A 227 -5.47 -9.66 12.04
C LEU A 227 -5.35 -8.40 11.16
N MET A 228 -4.64 -8.50 10.04
CA MET A 228 -4.42 -7.43 9.08
C MET A 228 -5.17 -7.72 7.78
N ALA A 229 -6.49 -7.88 7.88
CA ALA A 229 -7.35 -7.70 6.72
C ALA A 229 -7.28 -6.22 6.29
N HIS A 230 -6.89 -5.96 5.04
CA HIS A 230 -6.78 -4.61 4.47
C HIS A 230 -7.89 -4.29 3.47
N GLY A 231 -8.65 -5.30 3.03
CA GLY A 231 -9.73 -5.17 2.08
C GLY A 231 -10.49 -6.48 1.89
N PHE A 232 -11.34 -6.50 0.88
CA PHE A 232 -12.11 -7.68 0.48
C PHE A 232 -12.05 -7.90 -1.02
N GLY A 233 -11.87 -9.16 -1.40
CA GLY A 233 -12.29 -9.68 -2.69
C GLY A 233 -13.79 -9.93 -2.74
N TYR A 234 -14.32 -10.07 -3.95
CA TYR A 234 -15.74 -10.23 -4.22
C TYR A 234 -15.98 -11.45 -5.09
N TYR A 235 -16.73 -12.43 -4.58
CA TYR A 235 -17.23 -13.56 -5.36
C TYR A 235 -18.67 -13.31 -5.78
N ILE A 236 -18.89 -13.18 -7.09
CA ILE A 236 -20.13 -12.75 -7.72
C ILE A 236 -20.74 -13.91 -8.49
N GLN A 237 -22.02 -14.16 -8.25
CA GLN A 237 -22.80 -15.20 -8.90
C GLN A 237 -24.11 -14.58 -9.39
N LEU A 238 -24.19 -14.29 -10.70
CA LEU A 238 -25.41 -13.76 -11.35
C LEU A 238 -26.18 -14.90 -12.04
N LYS A 239 -27.45 -14.66 -12.36
CA LYS A 239 -28.29 -15.69 -13.01
C LYS A 239 -27.94 -15.82 -14.49
N ASN A 240 -27.61 -17.05 -14.91
CA ASN A 240 -27.24 -17.43 -16.28
C ASN A 240 -25.92 -16.83 -16.79
N GLU A 241 -25.07 -16.33 -15.89
CA GLU A 241 -23.76 -15.78 -16.19
C GLU A 241 -22.68 -16.63 -15.52
N PRO A 242 -21.44 -16.71 -16.06
CA PRO A 242 -20.35 -17.41 -15.40
C PRO A 242 -19.96 -16.69 -14.09
N SER A 243 -19.62 -17.48 -13.08
CA SER A 243 -19.17 -17.00 -11.78
C SER A 243 -17.85 -16.21 -11.88
N LEU A 244 -17.75 -15.11 -11.14
CA LEU A 244 -16.61 -14.20 -11.16
C LEU A 244 -16.05 -14.00 -9.74
N TYR A 245 -14.76 -14.23 -9.55
CA TYR A 245 -14.06 -13.89 -8.31
C TYR A 245 -13.02 -12.80 -8.57
N ILE A 246 -13.25 -11.60 -8.03
CA ILE A 246 -12.25 -10.53 -7.96
C ILE A 246 -11.52 -10.73 -6.64
N THR A 247 -10.25 -11.11 -6.64
CA THR A 247 -9.55 -11.47 -5.39
C THR A 247 -9.34 -10.29 -4.45
N GLY A 248 -9.31 -9.07 -5.00
CA GLY A 248 -8.75 -7.90 -4.31
C GLY A 248 -7.24 -8.05 -4.08
N ASP A 249 -6.66 -7.08 -3.40
CA ASP A 249 -5.23 -7.05 -3.07
C ASP A 249 -4.93 -8.05 -1.96
N THR A 250 -4.43 -9.23 -2.31
CA THR A 250 -4.15 -10.30 -1.37
C THR A 250 -2.99 -11.17 -1.85
N ARG A 251 -2.33 -11.85 -0.92
CA ARG A 251 -1.45 -12.99 -1.21
C ARG A 251 -2.27 -14.27 -1.38
N LEU A 252 -1.70 -15.28 -2.05
CA LEU A 252 -2.27 -16.62 -2.13
C LEU A 252 -2.09 -17.37 -0.79
N THR A 253 -2.96 -17.06 0.18
CA THR A 253 -3.00 -17.76 1.46
C THR A 253 -3.69 -19.12 1.35
N SER A 254 -3.61 -19.92 2.42
CA SER A 254 -4.35 -21.19 2.55
C SER A 254 -5.86 -21.01 2.42
N GLU A 255 -6.38 -19.90 2.92
CA GLU A 255 -7.79 -19.53 2.92
C GLU A 255 -8.27 -19.20 1.50
N ILE A 256 -7.53 -18.37 0.77
CA ILE A 256 -7.81 -18.05 -0.65
C ILE A 256 -7.66 -19.30 -1.52
N SER A 257 -6.61 -20.10 -1.30
CA SER A 257 -6.41 -21.37 -2.01
C SER A 257 -7.55 -22.35 -1.78
N GLY A 258 -7.98 -22.50 -0.52
CA GLY A 258 -9.10 -23.36 -0.13
C GLY A 258 -10.41 -22.90 -0.75
N PHE A 259 -10.67 -21.58 -0.75
CA PHE A 259 -11.83 -21.00 -1.39
C PHE A 259 -11.87 -21.28 -2.90
N ILE A 260 -10.76 -21.07 -3.61
CA ILE A 260 -10.65 -21.32 -5.05
C ILE A 260 -10.84 -22.82 -5.35
N MET A 261 -10.24 -23.72 -4.56
CA MET A 261 -10.40 -25.17 -4.73
C MET A 261 -11.83 -25.67 -4.44
N ASP A 262 -12.54 -25.06 -3.49
CA ASP A 262 -13.93 -25.42 -3.14
C ASP A 262 -14.95 -24.84 -4.12
N LYS A 263 -14.87 -23.54 -4.43
CA LYS A 263 -15.86 -22.85 -5.28
C LYS A 263 -15.60 -23.00 -6.78
N GLN A 264 -14.34 -23.15 -7.18
CA GLN A 264 -13.91 -23.19 -8.58
C GLN A 264 -14.58 -22.09 -9.45
N PRO A 265 -14.37 -20.79 -9.14
CA PRO A 265 -14.93 -19.71 -9.95
C PRO A 265 -14.52 -19.84 -11.42
N GLU A 266 -15.48 -19.63 -12.32
CA GLU A 266 -15.26 -19.76 -13.77
C GLU A 266 -14.33 -18.67 -14.31
N ASN A 267 -14.36 -17.48 -13.70
CA ASN A 267 -13.43 -16.39 -13.98
C ASN A 267 -12.83 -15.84 -12.66
N ILE A 268 -11.52 -15.63 -12.64
CA ILE A 268 -10.79 -15.07 -11.49
C ILE A 268 -9.97 -13.87 -11.95
N VAL A 269 -10.24 -12.68 -11.41
CA VAL A 269 -9.44 -11.48 -11.61
C VAL A 269 -8.53 -11.30 -10.39
N LEU A 270 -7.21 -11.31 -10.60
CA LEU A 270 -6.22 -11.21 -9.52
C LEU A 270 -5.13 -10.15 -9.81
N PRO A 271 -4.58 -9.50 -8.77
CA PRO A 271 -3.44 -8.60 -8.91
C PRO A 271 -2.15 -9.41 -9.02
N ALA A 272 -1.42 -9.25 -10.13
CA ALA A 272 -0.18 -10.00 -10.42
C ALA A 272 1.09 -9.15 -10.30
N GLY A 273 1.00 -7.91 -9.80
CA GLY A 273 2.09 -6.93 -9.77
C GLY A 273 3.29 -7.26 -8.87
N GLY A 274 3.15 -8.22 -7.94
CA GLY A 274 4.22 -8.60 -7.01
C GLY A 274 4.71 -7.47 -6.10
N ALA A 275 3.84 -6.55 -5.70
CA ALA A 275 4.17 -5.41 -4.85
C ALA A 275 4.74 -5.82 -3.49
N ARG A 276 5.73 -5.06 -3.00
CA ARG A 276 6.47 -5.30 -1.75
C ARG A 276 6.57 -4.04 -0.91
N PHE A 277 6.51 -4.19 0.42
CA PHE A 277 6.95 -3.13 1.32
C PHE A 277 8.50 -3.11 1.42
N ASP A 278 9.08 -1.92 1.62
CA ASP A 278 10.52 -1.72 1.87
C ASP A 278 11.08 -2.53 3.07
N LEU A 279 10.20 -3.04 3.94
CA LEU A 279 10.53 -3.88 5.09
C LEU A 279 10.25 -5.39 4.91
N GLY A 280 9.97 -5.83 3.67
CA GLY A 280 10.22 -7.22 3.25
C GLY A 280 9.04 -8.19 3.21
N ASP A 281 7.80 -7.74 3.44
CA ASP A 281 6.60 -8.55 3.20
C ASP A 281 5.98 -8.22 1.82
N ASP A 282 5.63 -9.27 1.06
CA ASP A 282 4.87 -9.15 -0.18
C ASP A 282 3.40 -8.80 0.10
N ILE A 283 2.85 -7.86 -0.65
CA ILE A 283 1.50 -7.29 -0.44
C ILE A 283 0.48 -8.02 -1.31
N ILE A 284 0.76 -8.19 -2.60
CA ILE A 284 -0.11 -8.83 -3.60
C ILE A 284 0.59 -10.06 -4.21
N MET A 285 -0.13 -10.85 -5.00
CA MET A 285 0.43 -12.02 -5.65
C MET A 285 1.59 -11.64 -6.59
N ASP A 286 2.65 -12.44 -6.54
CA ASP A 286 3.73 -12.43 -7.53
C ASP A 286 3.43 -13.43 -8.67
N ILE A 287 4.39 -13.60 -9.58
CA ILE A 287 4.28 -14.54 -10.71
C ILE A 287 4.03 -15.98 -10.22
N GLU A 288 4.69 -16.44 -9.16
CA GLU A 288 4.56 -17.82 -8.68
C GLU A 288 3.19 -18.07 -8.07
N GLU A 289 2.69 -17.13 -7.25
CA GLU A 289 1.35 -17.20 -6.68
C GLU A 289 0.25 -17.10 -7.75
N ALA A 290 0.39 -16.19 -8.72
CA ALA A 290 -0.56 -16.05 -9.82
C ALA A 290 -0.65 -17.34 -10.67
N LEU A 291 0.49 -17.96 -10.99
CA LEU A 291 0.52 -19.25 -11.69
C LEU A 291 -0.02 -20.38 -10.81
N LYS A 292 0.17 -20.32 -9.48
CA LYS A 292 -0.42 -21.30 -8.56
C LYS A 292 -1.94 -21.19 -8.47
N VAL A 293 -2.50 -19.97 -8.51
CA VAL A 293 -3.96 -19.76 -8.65
C VAL A 293 -4.47 -20.42 -9.93
N ALA A 294 -3.74 -20.26 -11.05
CA ALA A 294 -4.08 -20.97 -12.27
C ALA A 294 -4.03 -22.49 -12.07
N GLU A 295 -2.95 -23.05 -11.51
CA GLU A 295 -2.82 -24.50 -11.28
C GLU A 295 -3.98 -25.11 -10.48
N ILE A 296 -4.48 -24.42 -9.45
CA ILE A 296 -5.57 -24.93 -8.58
C ILE A 296 -6.99 -24.60 -9.09
N SER A 297 -7.13 -23.71 -10.08
CA SER A 297 -8.42 -23.33 -10.68
C SER A 297 -8.63 -24.01 -12.04
N LYS A 298 -9.87 -24.44 -12.30
CA LYS A 298 -10.30 -24.85 -13.66
C LYS A 298 -10.73 -23.66 -14.54
N GLY A 299 -11.02 -22.52 -13.94
CA GLY A 299 -11.51 -21.33 -14.62
C GLY A 299 -10.43 -20.54 -15.36
N ASN A 300 -10.90 -19.46 -15.97
CA ASN A 300 -10.09 -18.40 -16.57
C ASN A 300 -9.47 -17.53 -15.47
N ILE A 301 -8.21 -17.16 -15.66
CA ILE A 301 -7.45 -16.24 -14.82
C ILE A 301 -7.18 -14.98 -15.62
N ILE A 302 -7.46 -13.82 -15.05
CA ILE A 302 -7.25 -12.51 -15.65
C ILE A 302 -6.33 -11.72 -14.71
N ALA A 303 -5.12 -11.43 -15.17
CA ALA A 303 -4.18 -10.62 -14.40
C ALA A 303 -4.51 -9.14 -14.51
N ASN A 304 -4.51 -8.47 -13.37
CA ASN A 304 -4.63 -7.03 -13.21
C ASN A 304 -3.44 -6.50 -12.38
N HIS A 305 -3.39 -5.19 -12.13
CA HIS A 305 -2.44 -4.54 -11.21
C HIS A 305 -0.97 -4.73 -11.65
N LEU A 306 -0.73 -4.65 -12.96
CA LEU A 306 0.57 -4.74 -13.62
C LEU A 306 0.92 -3.38 -14.24
N GLU A 307 2.18 -2.95 -14.13
CA GLU A 307 2.75 -1.81 -14.86
C GLU A 307 2.10 -0.41 -14.65
N ALA A 308 1.05 -0.31 -13.83
CA ALA A 308 0.36 0.94 -13.50
C ALA A 308 0.94 1.69 -12.28
N LEU A 309 1.67 1.01 -11.39
CA LEU A 309 2.21 1.59 -10.16
C LEU A 309 3.70 1.23 -9.97
N ASP A 310 4.53 2.20 -9.61
CA ASP A 310 5.99 2.10 -9.55
C ASP A 310 6.52 0.99 -8.63
N HIS A 311 5.71 0.59 -7.63
CA HIS A 311 6.05 -0.43 -6.65
C HIS A 311 5.65 -1.85 -7.07
N CYS A 312 5.13 -2.04 -8.29
CA CYS A 312 4.80 -3.35 -8.88
C CYS A 312 5.92 -3.80 -9.85
N PRO A 313 6.89 -4.61 -9.41
CA PRO A 313 8.03 -5.00 -10.25
C PRO A 313 7.69 -6.01 -11.36
N VAL A 314 6.53 -6.66 -11.34
CA VAL A 314 6.15 -7.66 -12.34
C VAL A 314 5.66 -6.98 -13.62
N THR A 315 6.33 -7.27 -14.74
CA THR A 315 5.92 -6.83 -16.07
C THR A 315 4.95 -7.82 -16.71
N ARG A 316 4.09 -7.34 -17.62
CA ARG A 316 3.27 -8.19 -18.49
C ARG A 316 4.14 -9.13 -19.32
N SER A 317 5.35 -8.72 -19.70
CA SER A 317 6.32 -9.52 -20.45
C SER A 317 6.80 -10.74 -19.65
N ASP A 318 7.12 -10.57 -18.37
CA ASP A 318 7.63 -11.64 -17.51
C ASP A 318 6.52 -12.63 -17.11
N LEU A 319 5.31 -12.12 -16.85
CA LEU A 319 4.15 -12.97 -16.61
C LEU A 319 3.79 -13.78 -17.87
N ASN A 320 3.80 -13.16 -19.06
CA ASN A 320 3.57 -13.86 -20.34
C ASN A 320 4.58 -14.99 -20.60
N LYS A 321 5.87 -14.76 -20.34
CA LYS A 321 6.91 -15.82 -20.47
C LYS A 321 6.59 -17.00 -19.57
N SER A 322 6.19 -16.72 -18.33
CA SER A 322 5.94 -17.75 -17.31
C SER A 322 4.66 -18.54 -17.57
N VAL A 323 3.59 -17.87 -18.02
CA VAL A 323 2.34 -18.47 -18.52
C VAL A 323 2.61 -19.41 -19.72
N LYS A 324 3.47 -18.98 -20.66
CA LYS A 324 3.92 -19.81 -21.80
C LYS A 324 4.67 -21.06 -21.36
N ILE A 325 5.63 -20.92 -20.47
CA ILE A 325 6.43 -22.05 -19.93
C ILE A 325 5.51 -23.11 -19.29
N GLN A 326 4.43 -22.69 -18.61
CA GLN A 326 3.46 -23.60 -18.00
C GLN A 326 2.30 -24.04 -18.95
N ASN A 327 2.29 -23.62 -20.21
CA ASN A 327 1.23 -23.90 -21.20
C ASN A 327 -0.18 -23.41 -20.76
N LEU A 328 -0.24 -22.30 -20.03
CA LEU A 328 -1.49 -21.76 -19.46
C LEU A 328 -2.20 -20.72 -20.35
N GLU A 329 -1.62 -20.36 -21.50
CA GLU A 329 -2.08 -19.28 -22.39
C GLU A 329 -3.56 -19.33 -22.79
N LYS A 330 -4.18 -20.52 -22.83
CA LYS A 330 -5.60 -20.67 -23.22
C LYS A 330 -6.61 -20.18 -22.19
N ARG A 331 -6.16 -19.96 -20.95
CA ARG A 331 -7.02 -19.60 -19.81
C ARG A 331 -6.38 -18.59 -18.85
N PHE A 332 -5.20 -18.08 -19.18
CA PHE A 332 -4.52 -17.05 -18.40
C PHE A 332 -4.34 -15.83 -19.31
N PHE A 333 -5.16 -14.82 -19.06
CA PHE A 333 -5.25 -13.60 -19.83
C PHE A 333 -4.47 -12.47 -19.14
N ILE A 334 -3.72 -11.70 -19.92
CA ILE A 334 -2.87 -10.60 -19.46
C ILE A 334 -3.20 -9.37 -20.33
N PRO A 335 -4.37 -8.72 -20.10
CA PRO A 335 -4.85 -7.64 -20.96
C PRO A 335 -3.95 -6.42 -20.96
N GLN A 336 -3.91 -5.72 -22.09
CA GLN A 336 -3.41 -4.34 -22.19
C GLN A 336 -4.43 -3.35 -21.62
N ASP A 337 -3.99 -2.13 -21.32
CA ASP A 337 -4.87 -1.08 -20.81
C ASP A 337 -5.93 -0.73 -21.88
N GLY A 338 -7.22 -0.81 -21.49
CA GLY A 338 -8.37 -0.65 -22.40
C GLY A 338 -8.76 -1.89 -23.21
N GLU A 339 -8.03 -3.01 -23.12
CA GLU A 339 -8.40 -4.26 -23.81
C GLU A 339 -9.67 -4.88 -23.21
N SER A 340 -10.56 -5.40 -24.07
CA SER A 340 -11.76 -6.13 -23.67
C SER A 340 -11.63 -7.60 -24.01
N ILE A 341 -11.73 -8.47 -22.99
CA ILE A 341 -11.71 -9.93 -23.15
C ILE A 341 -13.15 -10.44 -23.14
N ILE A 342 -13.46 -11.38 -24.04
CA ILE A 342 -14.71 -12.15 -24.03
C ILE A 342 -14.38 -13.53 -23.46
N LEU A 343 -15.14 -13.95 -22.44
CA LEU A 343 -14.89 -15.13 -21.60
C LEU A 343 -16.06 -16.12 -21.67
#